data_AF-A0A3D2MZH7-F1
#
_entry.id   AF-A0A3D2MZH7-F1
#
_cell.length_a   1.000
_cell.length_b   1.000
_cell.length_c   1.000
_cell.angle_alpha   90.00
_cell.angle_beta   90.00
_cell.angle_gamma   90.00
#
_symmetry.space_group_name_H-M   'P 1'
#
loop_
_entity.id
_entity.type
_entity.pdbx_description
1 polymer ?
#
loop_
_entity_poly.entity_id
_entity_poly.type
_entity_poly.pdbx_seq_one_letter_code
_entity_poly.pdbx_strand_id
1 'polypeptide(L)' 'MYNAPLEDMQFLIDDVCRAGERLGYLPQFEGLEVGSELTTALLEEAGKLAADMVSPLRRVGDQQPARCA' A
#
# COMPACT_ATOMS: atom_id res chain seq x y z
N MET A 1 7.49 -4.44 -15.73
CA MET A 1 7.82 -3.79 -14.45
C MET A 1 6.54 -3.14 -13.97
N TYR A 2 6.15 -3.38 -12.72
CA TYR A 2 4.98 -2.75 -12.11
C TYR A 2 5.37 -1.39 -11.54
N ASN A 3 4.56 -0.37 -11.83
CA ASN A 3 4.73 0.97 -11.28
C ASN A 3 3.50 1.28 -10.44
N ALA A 4 3.68 1.49 -9.14
CA ALA A 4 2.60 1.86 -8.24
C ALA A 4 2.14 3.31 -8.52
N PRO A 5 0.84 3.58 -8.68
CA PRO A 5 0.32 4.94 -8.88
C PRO A 5 0.22 5.67 -7.52
N LEU A 6 1.37 6.04 -6.96
CA LEU A 6 1.46 6.58 -5.60
C LEU A 6 0.68 7.89 -5.42
N GLU A 7 0.73 8.79 -6.40
CA GLU A 7 0.06 10.10 -6.36
C GLU A 7 -1.47 9.95 -6.25
N ASP A 8 -2.08 9.12 -7.11
CA ASP A 8 -3.51 8.84 -7.06
C ASP A 8 -3.91 8.16 -5.74
N MET A 9 -3.08 7.25 -5.23
CA MET A 9 -3.33 6.58 -3.95
C MET A 9 -3.25 7.55 -2.77
N GLN A 10 -2.27 8.45 -2.77
CA GLN A 10 -2.14 9.50 -1.75
C GLN A 10 -3.36 10.43 -1.76
N PHE A 11 -3.75 10.92 -2.94
CA PHE A 11 -4.95 11.76 -3.08
C PHE A 11 -6.21 11.06 -2.54
N LEU A 12 -6.40 9.77 -2.83
CA LEU A 12 -7.54 9.03 -2.32
C LEU A 12 -7.51 8.90 -0.79
N ILE A 13 -6.35 8.70 -0.18
CA ILE A 13 -6.22 8.51 1.27
C ILE A 13 -6.38 9.84 2.01
N ASP A 14 -5.70 10.88 1.55
CA ASP A 14 -5.59 12.15 2.26
C ASP A 14 -6.77 13.08 1.94
N ASP A 15 -7.11 13.26 0.65
CA ASP A 15 -8.14 14.22 0.24
C ASP A 15 -9.55 13.62 0.22
N VAL A 16 -9.71 12.43 -0.36
CA VAL A 16 -11.04 11.83 -0.55
C VAL A 16 -11.51 11.10 0.72
N CYS A 17 -10.67 10.21 1.24
CA CYS A 17 -11.01 9.43 2.43
C CYS A 17 -10.80 10.22 3.72
N ARG A 18 -9.91 11.23 3.71
CA ARG A 18 -9.48 11.99 4.89
C ARG A 18 -9.08 11.04 6.02
N ALA A 19 -8.25 10.05 5.69
CA ALA A 19 -7.97 8.91 6.55
C ALA A 19 -7.34 9.32 7.88
N GLY A 20 -6.40 10.27 7.88
CA GLY A 20 -5.79 10.75 9.12
C GLY A 20 -6.81 11.36 10.09
N GLU A 21 -7.70 12.23 9.58
CA GLU A 21 -8.77 12.80 10.38
C GLU A 21 -9.76 11.74 10.86
N ARG A 22 -10.19 10.81 9.99
CA ARG A 22 -11.26 9.87 10.36
C ARG A 22 -10.78 8.73 11.25
N LEU A 23 -9.55 8.24 11.03
CA LEU A 23 -8.99 7.11 11.76
C LEU A 23 -8.33 7.56 13.07
N GLY A 24 -7.73 8.75 13.11
CA GLY A 24 -7.00 9.25 14.27
C GLY A 24 -7.83 9.38 15.56
N TYR A 25 -9.16 9.52 15.45
CA TYR A 25 -10.05 9.57 16.63
C TYR A 25 -10.48 8.20 17.16
N LEU A 26 -10.17 7.11 16.45
CA LEU A 26 -10.57 5.78 16.89
C LEU A 26 -9.57 5.26 17.93
N PRO A 27 -10.02 4.62 19.03
CA PRO A 27 -9.15 4.15 20.10
C PRO A 27 -8.01 3.22 19.63
N GLN A 28 -8.24 2.44 18.58
CA GLN A 28 -7.25 1.53 18.00
C GLN A 28 -6.11 2.21 17.24
N PHE A 29 -6.26 3.50 16.91
CA PHE A 29 -5.24 4.30 16.21
C PHE A 29 -4.68 5.43 17.09
N GLU A 30 -5.06 5.46 18.37
CA GLU A 30 -4.55 6.44 19.34
C GLU A 30 -3.02 6.30 19.47
N GLY A 31 -2.30 7.43 19.37
CA GLY A 31 -0.84 7.48 19.46
C GLY A 31 -0.08 6.94 18.24
N LEU A 32 -0.76 6.50 17.17
CA LEU A 32 -0.11 6.03 15.93
C LEU A 32 0.15 7.14 14.92
N GLU A 33 -0.26 8.38 15.20
CA GLU A 33 -0.04 9.55 14.33
C GLU A 33 -0.43 9.29 12.86
N VAL A 34 -1.63 8.72 12.66
CA VAL A 34 -2.15 8.42 11.32
C VAL A 34 -2.34 9.73 10.55
N GLY A 35 -1.41 10.01 9.63
CA GLY A 35 -1.38 11.23 8.84
C GLY A 35 -0.60 11.04 7.54
N SER A 36 -0.58 12.08 6.71
CA SER A 36 -0.05 12.05 5.34
C SER A 36 1.42 11.57 5.27
N GLU A 37 2.24 11.93 6.26
CA GLU A 37 3.64 11.49 6.32
C GLU A 37 3.74 9.96 6.48
N LEU A 38 3.01 9.40 7.45
CA LEU A 38 3.00 7.96 7.70
C LEU A 38 2.42 7.18 6.52
N THR A 39 1.31 7.65 5.96
CA THR A 39 0.64 6.98 4.82
C THR A 39 1.51 7.04 3.56
N THR A 40 2.19 8.17 3.32
CA THR A 40 3.14 8.32 2.21
C THR A 40 4.32 7.38 2.34
N ALA A 41 4.97 7.33 3.50
CA ALA A 41 6.11 6.44 3.73
C ALA A 41 5.72 4.96 3.55
N LEU A 42 4.54 4.57 4.05
CA LEU A 42 4.01 3.21 3.85
C LEU A 42 3.74 2.90 2.38
N LEU A 43 3.13 3.83 1.63
CA LEU A 43 2.86 3.64 0.21
C LEU A 43 4.14 3.53 -0.62
N GLU A 44 5.17 4.31 -0.32
CA GLU A 44 6.46 4.25 -1.00
C GLU A 44 7.14 2.89 -0.82
N GLU A 45 7.24 2.41 0.42
CA GLU A 45 7.84 1.10 0.70
C GLU A 45 7.02 -0.06 0.14
N ALA A 46 5.68 0.02 0.22
CA ALA A 46 4.80 -0.95 -0.41
C ALA A 46 4.96 -0.96 -1.94
N GLY A 47 5.14 0.22 -2.55
CA GLY A 47 5.41 0.38 -3.98
C GLY A 47 6.71 -0.30 -4.39
N LYS A 48 7.81 -0.09 -3.64
CA LYS A 48 9.10 -0.76 -3.85
C LYS A 48 8.96 -2.28 -3.72
N LEU A 49 8.34 -2.77 -2.65
CA LEU A 49 8.10 -4.21 -2.46
C LEU A 49 7.31 -4.81 -3.63
N ALA A 50 6.25 -4.13 -4.08
CA ALA A 50 5.43 -4.58 -5.19
C ALA A 50 6.21 -4.62 -6.51
N ALA A 51 7.04 -3.61 -6.78
CA ALA A 51 7.84 -3.52 -8.00
C ALA A 51 9.01 -4.51 -8.04
N ASP A 52 9.75 -4.62 -6.94
CA ASP A 52 11.04 -5.32 -6.89
C ASP A 52 10.91 -6.79 -6.51
N MET A 53 9.91 -7.15 -5.71
CA MET A 53 9.75 -8.52 -5.19
C MET A 53 8.52 -9.21 -5.75
N VAL A 54 7.35 -8.55 -5.73
CA VAL A 54 6.08 -9.19 -6.11
C VAL A 54 5.94 -9.26 -7.64
N SER A 55 6.15 -8.15 -8.34
CA SER A 55 5.96 -8.09 -9.80
C SER A 55 6.82 -9.07 -10.59
N PRO A 56 8.08 -9.36 -10.24
CA PRO A 56 8.89 -10.34 -10.95
C PRO A 56 8.33 -11.77 -10.85
N LEU A 57 7.70 -12.12 -9.73
CA LEU A 57 7.13 -13.44 -9.50
C LEU A 57 5.86 -13.70 -10.33
N ARG A 58 5.22 -12.65 -10.87
CA ARG A 58 3.96 -12.78 -11.61
C ARG A 58 4.05 -13.79 -12.76
N ARG A 59 5.06 -13.65 -13.62
CA ARG A 59 5.25 -14.56 -14.76
C ARG A 59 5.63 -15.98 -14.32
N VAL A 60 6.41 -16.10 -13.24
CA VAL A 60 6.81 -17.41 -12.71
C VAL A 60 5.60 -18.15 -12.16
N GLY A 61 4.74 -17.47 -11.40
CA GLY A 61 3.50 -18.05 -10.86
C GLY A 61 2.52 -18.48 -11.97
N ASP A 62 2.42 -17.72 -13.06
CA ASP A 62 1.60 -18.12 -14.22
C ASP A 62 2.16 -19.38 -14.92
N GLN A 63 3.49 -19.51 -14.99
CA GLN A 63 4.16 -20.65 -15.63
C GLN A 63 4.21 -21.89 -14.72
N GLN A 64 4.25 -21.68 -13.40
CA GLN A 64 4.35 -22.71 -12.38
C GLN A 64 3.21 -22.54 -11.37
N PRO A 65 1.97 -22.91 -11.77
CA PRO A 65 0.81 -22.77 -10.89
C PRO A 65 0.91 -23.71 -9.70
N ALA A 66 0.23 -23.34 -8.61
CA ALA A 66 0.08 -24.19 -7.44
C ALA A 66 -0.55 -25.54 -7.82
N ARG A 67 -0.11 -26.62 -7.17
CA ARG A 67 -0.65 -27.96 -7.35
C ARG A 67 -1.32 -28.40 -6.06
N CYS A 68 -2.53 -28.96 -6.16
CA CYS A 68 -3.15 -29.66 -5.05
C CYS A 68 -2.58 -31.09 -5.01
N ALA A 69 -2.19 -31.54 -3.82
CA ALA A 69 -1.79 -32.93 -3.56
C ALA A 69 -3.02 -33.80 -3.32
#